data_AF-A0A949W5V9-F1
#
_entry.id   AF-A0A949W5V9-F1
#
_cell.length_a   1.000
_cell.length_b   1.000
_cell.length_c   1.000
_cell.angle_alpha   90.00
_cell.angle_beta   90.00
_cell.angle_gamma   90.00
#
_symmetry.space_group_name_H-M   'P 1'
#
loop_
_entity.id
_entity.type
_entity.pdbx_description
1 polymer ?
#
loop_
_entity_poly.entity_id
_entity_poly.type
_entity_poly.pdbx_seq_one_letter_code
_entity_poly.pdbx_strand_id
1 'polypeptide(L)'
;MPTNITETVQAETGRILLKVEGDLMLDDALLLERIATSIVEERLEDVVIDLADLDFLDSESAGVLRRLAAADGIELNGIEIFLQSAIDLAERGA
;
A
#
# COMPACT_ATOMS: atom_id res chain seq x y z
N MET A 1 11.08 -10.23 -3.87
CA MET A 1 11.91 -9.26 -4.62
C MET A 1 12.08 -7.99 -3.79
N PRO A 2 13.07 -7.11 -4.05
CA PRO A 2 13.13 -5.82 -3.35
C PRO A 2 11.88 -4.99 -3.70
N THR A 3 11.34 -4.29 -2.70
CA THR A 3 10.19 -3.39 -2.89
C THR A 3 10.60 -2.18 -3.70
N ASN A 4 9.83 -1.86 -4.73
CA ASN A 4 9.93 -0.59 -5.46
C ASN A 4 8.71 0.26 -5.17
N ILE A 5 8.95 1.51 -4.76
CA ILE A 5 7.90 2.51 -4.51
C ILE A 5 8.10 3.62 -5.54
N THR A 6 7.13 3.82 -6.41
CA THR A 6 7.15 4.86 -7.44
C THR A 6 6.09 5.92 -7.16
N GLU A 7 6.50 7.17 -6.99
CA GLU A 7 5.60 8.32 -6.87
C GLU A 7 5.27 8.89 -8.25
N THR A 8 3.99 9.02 -8.57
CA THR A 8 3.49 9.67 -9.79
C THR A 8 2.36 10.62 -9.45
N VAL A 9 2.41 11.84 -9.96
CA VAL A 9 1.32 12.80 -9.79
C VAL A 9 0.29 12.58 -10.89
N GLN A 10 -0.96 12.29 -10.52
CA GLN A 10 -2.04 12.20 -11.49
C GLN A 10 -2.47 13.60 -11.91
N ALA A 11 -2.10 13.99 -13.14
CA ALA A 11 -2.44 15.30 -13.69
C ALA A 11 -3.97 15.52 -13.86
N GLU A 12 -4.75 14.44 -13.91
CA GLU A 12 -6.21 14.49 -14.12
C GLU A 12 -7.01 14.74 -12.83
N THR A 13 -6.52 14.24 -11.69
CA THR A 13 -7.23 14.31 -10.40
C THR A 13 -6.51 15.18 -9.37
N GLY A 14 -5.25 15.54 -9.61
CA GLY A 14 -4.40 16.25 -8.64
C GLY A 14 -3.97 15.37 -7.46
N ARG A 15 -4.19 14.06 -7.54
CA ARG A 15 -3.84 13.10 -6.49
C ARG A 15 -2.44 12.53 -6.71
N ILE A 16 -1.79 12.13 -5.63
CA ILE A 16 -0.52 11.42 -5.72
C ILE A 16 -0.79 9.92 -5.77
N LEU A 17 -0.26 9.25 -6.79
CA LEU A 17 -0.27 7.80 -6.93
C LEU A 17 1.08 7.23 -6.46
N LEU A 18 1.05 6.41 -5.42
CA LEU A 18 2.18 5.62 -4.96
C LEU A 18 2.01 4.19 -5.45
N LYS A 19 2.76 3.80 -6.47
CA LYS A 19 2.77 2.44 -6.97
C LYS A 19 3.79 1.60 -6.21
N VAL A 20 3.36 0.47 -5.66
CA VAL A 20 4.20 -0.44 -4.89
C VAL A 20 4.28 -1.79 -5.59
N GLU A 21 5.50 -2.24 -5.86
CA GLU A 21 5.79 -3.48 -6.59
C GLU A 21 6.76 -4.36 -5.79
N GLY A 22 6.60 -5.68 -5.82
CA GLY A 22 7.49 -6.64 -5.15
C GLY A 22 6.99 -7.12 -3.77
N ASP A 23 7.88 -7.34 -2.81
CA ASP A 23 7.54 -7.97 -1.52
C ASP A 23 7.49 -6.93 -0.39
N LEU A 24 6.30 -6.57 0.09
CA LEU A 24 6.17 -5.57 1.16
C LEU A 24 6.47 -6.16 2.54
N MET A 25 7.71 -5.93 2.99
CA MET A 25 8.12 -6.23 4.37
C MET A 25 7.87 -5.04 5.30
N LEU A 26 7.92 -5.27 6.61
CA LEU A 26 7.60 -4.27 7.63
C LEU A 26 8.33 -2.93 7.42
N ASP A 27 9.64 -2.96 7.15
CA ASP A 27 10.44 -1.75 6.97
C ASP A 27 9.95 -0.92 5.76
N ASP A 28 9.58 -1.60 4.66
CA ASP A 28 9.05 -0.97 3.46
C ASP A 28 7.64 -0.42 3.69
N ALA A 29 6.81 -1.14 4.45
CA ALA A 29 5.47 -0.67 4.83
C ALA A 29 5.54 0.59 5.71
N LEU A 30 6.49 0.63 6.65
CA LEU A 30 6.73 1.81 7.48
C LEU A 30 7.26 2.99 6.65
N LEU A 31 8.11 2.73 5.66
CA LEU A 31 8.57 3.76 4.73
C LEU A 31 7.40 4.32 3.92
N LEU A 32 6.53 3.46 3.38
CA LEU A 32 5.33 3.84 2.66
C LEU A 32 4.39 4.68 3.54
N GLU A 33 4.19 4.29 4.80
CA GLU A 33 3.37 5.04 5.76
C GLU A 33 3.89 6.46 5.96
N ARG A 34 5.21 6.61 6.12
CA ARG A 34 5.85 7.93 6.27
C ARG A 34 5.70 8.78 5.02
N ILE A 35 5.91 8.21 3.82
CA ILE A 35 5.77 8.95 2.56
C ILE A 35 4.33 9.42 2.38
N ALA A 36 3.36 8.52 2.52
CA ALA A 36 1.95 8.84 2.32
C ALA A 36 1.45 9.88 3.33
N THR A 37 1.79 9.71 4.61
CA THR A 37 1.40 10.67 5.67
C THR A 37 2.04 12.03 5.43
N SER A 38 3.33 12.09 5.09
CA SER A 38 4.00 13.35 4.76
C SER A 38 3.35 14.07 3.58
N ILE A 39 2.91 13.35 2.54
CA ILE A 39 2.22 13.98 1.42
C ILE A 39 0.88 14.59 1.86
N VAL A 40 0.06 13.84 2.60
CA VAL A 40 -1.24 14.33 3.07
C VAL A 40 -1.07 15.53 4.01
N GLU A 41 -0.12 15.46 4.94
CA GLU A 41 0.11 16.53 5.93
C GLU A 41 0.79 17.77 5.33
N GLU A 42 1.78 17.59 4.45
CA GLU A 42 2.59 18.71 3.93
C GLU A 42 2.03 19.30 2.63
N ARG A 43 1.49 18.46 1.74
CA ARG A 43 1.00 18.89 0.43
C ARG A 43 -0.52 19.09 0.41
N LEU A 44 -1.26 18.59 1.42
CA LEU A 44 -2.72 18.64 1.49
C LEU A 44 -3.39 17.98 0.27
N GLU A 45 -2.73 16.96 -0.30
CA GLU A 45 -3.19 16.21 -1.46
C GLU A 45 -3.60 14.79 -1.04
N ASP A 46 -4.67 14.26 -1.64
CA ASP A 46 -5.06 12.87 -1.44
C ASP A 46 -4.00 11.94 -2.05
N VAL A 47 -3.68 10.87 -1.33
CA VAL A 47 -2.73 9.84 -1.75
C VAL A 47 -3.48 8.56 -2.09
N VAL A 48 -3.23 8.03 -3.28
CA VAL A 48 -3.69 6.71 -3.72
C VAL A 48 -2.49 5.78 -3.71
N ILE A 49 -2.54 4.72 -2.94
CA ILE A 49 -1.51 3.67 -2.89
C ILE A 49 -2.02 2.49 -3.72
N ASP A 50 -1.31 2.18 -4.79
CA ASP A 50 -1.60 1.05 -5.67
C ASP A 50 -0.68 -0.14 -5.33
N LEU A 51 -1.31 -1.22 -4.86
CA LEU A 51 -0.68 -2.48 -4.46
C LEU A 51 -0.95 -3.61 -5.46
N ALA A 52 -1.46 -3.33 -6.66
CA ALA A 52 -1.88 -4.37 -7.61
C ALA A 52 -0.73 -5.28 -8.09
N ASP A 53 0.50 -4.76 -8.10
CA ASP A 53 1.72 -5.44 -8.55
C ASP A 53 2.59 -5.92 -7.37
N LEU A 54 1.99 -6.01 -6.18
CA LEU A 54 2.66 -6.55 -5.01
C LEU A 54 2.61 -8.09 -5.08
N ASP A 55 3.74 -8.75 -4.82
CA ASP A 55 3.90 -10.21 -4.89
C ASP A 55 3.71 -10.87 -3.52
N PHE A 56 4.05 -10.15 -2.45
CA PHE A 56 4.01 -10.67 -1.08
C PHE A 56 3.72 -9.57 -0.06
N LEU A 57 3.00 -9.95 1.00
CA LEU A 57 2.69 -9.11 2.15
C LEU A 57 2.77 -9.96 3.43
N ASP A 58 3.55 -9.52 4.42
CA ASP A 58 3.58 -10.16 5.73
C ASP A 58 2.46 -9.64 6.67
N SER A 59 2.25 -10.33 7.79
CA SER A 59 1.23 -9.97 8.77
C SER A 59 1.48 -8.64 9.48
N GLU A 60 2.74 -8.22 9.60
CA GLU A 60 3.12 -6.99 10.29
C GLU A 60 2.83 -5.77 9.38
N SER A 61 3.27 -5.85 8.12
CA SER A 61 2.96 -4.95 7.01
C SER A 61 1.46 -4.80 6.78
N ALA A 62 0.69 -5.88 6.87
CA ALA A 62 -0.78 -5.82 6.78
C ALA A 62 -1.38 -4.93 7.88
N GLY A 63 -0.79 -4.94 9.08
CA GLY A 63 -1.16 -4.05 10.17
C GLY A 63 -0.89 -2.57 9.86
N VAL A 64 0.19 -2.27 9.15
CA VAL A 64 0.52 -0.92 8.67
C VAL A 64 -0.45 -0.46 7.59
N LEU A 65 -0.69 -1.28 6.57
CA LEU A 65 -1.65 -0.97 5.49
C LEU A 65 -3.05 -0.73 6.05
N ARG A 66 -3.49 -1.49 7.05
CA ARG A 66 -4.77 -1.27 7.71
C ARG A 66 -4.88 0.09 8.39
N ARG A 67 -3.79 0.61 8.97
CA ARG A 67 -3.78 1.97 9.55
C ARG A 67 -3.87 3.03 8.46
N LEU A 68 -3.13 2.84 7.36
CA LEU A 68 -3.19 3.72 6.19
C LEU A 68 -4.59 3.76 5.56
N ALA A 69 -5.25 2.61 5.46
CA ALA A 69 -6.63 2.51 4.98
C ALA A 69 -7.64 3.31 5.82
N ALA A 70 -7.33 3.48 7.11
CA ALA A 70 -8.17 4.19 8.06
C ALA A 70 -7.78 5.67 8.23
N ALA A 71 -6.69 6.10 7.59
CA ALA A 71 -6.24 7.48 7.61
C ALA A 71 -7.03 8.32 6.60
N ASP A 72 -7.41 9.53 6.99
CA ASP A 72 -8.08 10.47 6.09
C ASP A 72 -7.12 10.92 4.98
N GLY A 73 -7.62 10.99 3.74
CA GLY A 73 -6.84 11.41 2.57
C GLY A 73 -5.96 10.30 1.98
N ILE A 74 -6.08 9.05 2.44
CA ILE A 74 -5.34 7.90 1.90
C ILE A 74 -6.31 6.83 1.37
N GLU A 75 -6.10 6.42 0.13
CA GLU A 75 -6.88 5.40 -0.56
C GLU A 75 -5.96 4.22 -0.94
N LEU A 76 -6.37 2.98 -0.68
CA LEU A 76 -5.62 1.78 -1.05
C LEU A 76 -6.33 1.04 -2.18
N ASN A 77 -5.59 0.73 -3.23
CA ASN A 77 -6.05 -0.05 -4.37
C ASN A 77 -5.23 -1.35 -4.50
N GLY A 78 -5.84 -2.40 -5.05
CA GLY A 78 -5.16 -3.68 -5.29
C GLY A 78 -5.02 -4.60 -4.07
N ILE A 79 -5.42 -4.17 -2.87
CA ILE A 79 -5.33 -5.00 -1.65
C ILE A 79 -6.22 -6.26 -1.70
N GLU A 80 -7.23 -6.26 -2.57
CA GLU A 80 -8.20 -7.34 -2.74
C GLU A 80 -7.54 -8.64 -3.24
N ILE A 81 -6.40 -8.53 -3.93
CA ILE A 81 -5.58 -9.63 -4.43
C ILE A 81 -4.95 -10.42 -3.26
N PHE A 82 -4.65 -9.73 -2.16
CA PHE A 82 -4.05 -10.35 -0.96
C PHE A 82 -5.06 -11.07 -0.09
N LEU A 83 -6.32 -10.62 -0.05
CA LEU A 83 -7.36 -11.31 0.69
C LEU A 83 -7.61 -12.70 0.09
N GLN A 84 -7.64 -12.80 -1.25
CA GLN A 84 -7.73 -14.07 -1.95
C GLN A 84 -6.51 -14.97 -1.66
N SER A 85 -5.30 -14.41 -1.72
CA SER A 85 -4.07 -15.15 -1.44
C SER A 85 -3.99 -15.66 0.01
N ALA A 86 -4.48 -14.88 0.99
CA ALA A 86 -4.55 -15.28 2.38
C ALA A 86 -5.60 -16.38 2.63
N ILE A 87 -6.73 -16.34 1.94
CA ILE A 87 -7.75 -17.40 1.95
C ILE A 87 -7.15 -18.68 1.35
N ASP A 88 -6.51 -18.61 0.19
CA ASP A 88 -5.87 -19.74 -0.48
C ASP A 88 -4.78 -20.40 0.40
N LEU A 89 -4.04 -19.59 1.18
CA LEU A 89 -3.03 -20.09 2.10
C LEU A 89 -3.66 -20.79 3.33
N ALA A 90 -4.80 -20.29 3.80
CA ALA A 90 -5.56 -20.90 4.91
C ALA A 90 -6.25 -22.21 4.49
N GLU A 91 -6.76 -22.30 3.26
CA GLU A 91 -7.42 -23.51 2.75
C GLU A 91 -6.45 -24.66 2.47
N ARG A 92 -5.17 -24.39 2.15
CA ARG A 92 -4.13 -25.43 1.99
C ARG A 92 -3.61 -26.00 3.31
N GLY A 93 -4.01 -25.43 4.45
CA GLY A 93 -3.61 -25.86 5.79
C GLY A 93 -4.67 -26.68 6.55
N ALA A 94 -5.81 -27.02 5.94
CA ALA A 94 -6.92 -27.75 6.57
C ALA A 94 -7.05 -29.21 6.09
#